data_AF-A0A7V7WW33-F1
#
_entry.id   AF-A0A7V7WW33-F1
#
_cell.length_a   1.000
_cell.length_b   1.000
_cell.length_c   1.000
_cell.angle_alpha   90.00
_cell.angle_beta   90.00
_cell.angle_gamma   90.00
#
_symmetry.space_group_name_H-M   'P 1'
#
loop_
_entity.id
_entity.type
_entity.pdbx_description
1 polymer ?
#
loop_
_entity_poly.entity_id
_entity_poly.type
_entity_poly.pdbx_seq_one_letter_code
_entity_poly.pdbx_strand_id
1 'polypeptide(L)'
;MDEDRELRALLSASAVFATLDEADRTRLAGALRRETALPGHVLLRQGEASAALFVVARGRLDVRLRRDDGSEAVIDTVGRGDVVGELQIIVGGVASATVVAADAAEVYRLQRDDFDRLCVASPALLEPLARIAARRLLRRQMLAVLPALLGALDDADLTALERRVSWRTLRRGDVLFRKGDPGDAWYVVTSGRLAVVEPARDGQPERLLSEVGRGEGVGEMALVTGQSRSATVYALRDAELARFPVELVTELMAARPQVTHAMLRALALRVMQQGGVSRRDEGGGLAIALVPATPGVDLAGLAQRLQRALGRFGSARVVGSAQLHEVGLGQGAADRPQLHPSWIRVGAWLDEQSAAHRFLVLVVDPVANAWGLRAIGHADRVILVGDALGDPSPGALEQALLPAAAERPDARRLLVLLHASGARAPTGTARWLDARTVEAHLHLRLDRDDDVDRLAPREAAHAAVPTSAWCGRCM
;
A
#
# COMPACT_ATOMS: atom_id res chain seq x y z
N MET A 1 -31.46 -29.48 -9.66
CA MET A 1 -30.66 -30.64 -9.20
C MET A 1 -29.51 -30.98 -10.14
N ASP A 2 -29.70 -30.96 -11.46
CA ASP A 2 -28.62 -31.27 -12.42
C ASP A 2 -27.65 -30.08 -12.61
N GLU A 3 -28.17 -28.86 -12.76
CA GLU A 3 -27.34 -27.64 -12.89
C GLU A 3 -26.47 -27.36 -11.65
N ASP A 4 -27.01 -27.48 -10.43
CA ASP A 4 -26.22 -27.33 -9.20
C ASP A 4 -25.13 -28.40 -9.05
N ARG A 5 -25.31 -29.57 -9.67
CA ARG A 5 -24.30 -30.63 -9.67
C ARG A 5 -23.21 -30.31 -10.69
N GLU A 6 -23.56 -29.83 -11.89
CA GLU A 6 -22.59 -29.39 -12.90
C GLU A 6 -21.76 -28.19 -12.41
N LEU A 7 -22.39 -27.21 -11.76
CA LEU A 7 -21.69 -26.06 -11.20
C LEU A 7 -20.72 -26.47 -10.09
N ARG A 8 -21.13 -27.37 -9.19
CA ARG A 8 -20.22 -27.89 -8.16
C ARG A 8 -19.05 -28.68 -8.75
N ALA A 9 -19.29 -29.46 -9.81
CA ALA A 9 -18.21 -30.14 -10.52
C ALA A 9 -17.25 -29.14 -11.20
N LEU A 10 -17.77 -28.05 -11.78
CA LEU A 10 -16.96 -26.97 -12.35
C LEU A 10 -16.11 -26.28 -11.27
N LEU A 11 -16.70 -25.96 -10.11
CA LEU A 11 -15.98 -25.33 -9.00
C LEU A 11 -14.90 -26.26 -8.43
N SER A 12 -15.19 -27.56 -8.33
CA SER A 12 -14.22 -28.58 -7.90
C SER A 12 -13.05 -28.72 -8.88
N ALA A 13 -13.31 -28.60 -10.19
CA ALA A 13 -12.29 -28.67 -11.23
C ALA A 13 -11.54 -27.34 -11.47
N SER A 14 -12.03 -26.23 -10.93
CA SER A 14 -11.40 -24.91 -11.09
C SER A 14 -10.11 -24.83 -10.27
N ALA A 15 -9.03 -24.33 -10.89
CA ALA A 15 -7.76 -24.07 -10.19
C ALA A 15 -7.90 -23.07 -9.03
N VAL A 16 -9.00 -22.31 -9.02
CA VAL A 16 -9.32 -21.33 -7.99
C VAL A 16 -10.08 -21.97 -6.83
N PHE A 17 -11.09 -22.78 -7.11
CA PHE A 17 -12.06 -23.21 -6.09
C PHE A 17 -11.91 -24.68 -5.67
N ALA A 18 -10.95 -25.40 -6.26
CA ALA A 18 -10.70 -26.81 -5.95
C ALA A 18 -10.37 -27.07 -4.46
N THR A 19 -9.74 -26.10 -3.77
CA THR A 19 -9.32 -26.25 -2.37
C THR A 19 -10.44 -26.01 -1.35
N LEU A 20 -11.63 -25.58 -1.81
CA LEU A 20 -12.77 -25.36 -0.93
C LEU A 20 -13.39 -26.69 -0.48
N ASP A 21 -13.93 -26.70 0.74
CA ASP A 21 -14.74 -27.83 1.18
C ASP A 21 -16.12 -27.83 0.48
N GLU A 22 -16.87 -28.91 0.67
CA GLU A 22 -18.17 -29.07 0.00
C GLU A 22 -19.23 -28.08 0.51
N ALA A 23 -19.16 -27.66 1.77
CA ALA A 23 -20.10 -26.70 2.35
C ALA A 23 -19.88 -25.31 1.74
N ASP A 24 -18.62 -24.91 1.56
CA ASP A 24 -18.22 -23.66 0.93
C ASP A 24 -18.52 -23.63 -0.56
N ARG A 25 -18.26 -24.74 -1.28
CA ARG A 25 -18.67 -24.87 -2.68
C ARG A 25 -20.19 -24.76 -2.84
N THR A 26 -20.96 -25.35 -1.92
CA THR A 26 -22.42 -25.26 -1.94
C THR A 26 -22.89 -23.82 -1.72
N ARG A 27 -22.29 -23.11 -0.76
CA ARG A 27 -22.58 -21.69 -0.51
C ARG A 27 -22.22 -20.81 -1.71
N LEU A 28 -21.04 -21.01 -2.30
CA LEU A 28 -20.60 -20.30 -3.49
C LEU A 28 -21.52 -20.57 -4.68
N ALA A 29 -21.89 -21.83 -4.94
CA ALA A 29 -22.80 -22.22 -6.00
C ALA A 29 -24.16 -21.52 -5.87
N GLY A 30 -24.72 -21.44 -4.65
CA GLY A 30 -26.00 -20.75 -4.40
C GLY A 30 -25.98 -19.24 -4.66
N ALA A 31 -24.80 -18.62 -4.64
CA ALA A 31 -24.62 -17.20 -4.90
C ALA A 31 -24.34 -16.87 -6.37
N LEU A 32 -23.90 -17.85 -7.17
CA LEU A 32 -23.59 -17.66 -8.58
C LEU A 32 -24.86 -17.59 -9.43
N ARG A 33 -24.82 -16.78 -10.48
CA ARG A 33 -25.91 -16.64 -11.47
C ARG A 33 -25.38 -16.92 -12.87
N ARG A 34 -26.06 -17.80 -13.60
CA ARG A 34 -25.67 -18.16 -14.97
C ARG A 34 -25.97 -17.01 -15.92
N GLU A 35 -25.04 -16.76 -16.84
CA GLU A 35 -25.13 -15.74 -17.88
C GLU A 35 -24.54 -16.31 -19.18
N THR A 36 -25.16 -15.97 -20.32
CA THR A 36 -24.75 -16.42 -21.65
C THR A 36 -24.19 -15.26 -22.44
N ALA A 37 -23.00 -15.42 -23.02
CA ALA A 37 -22.32 -14.40 -23.79
C ALA A 37 -22.11 -14.87 -25.24
N LEU A 38 -22.66 -14.13 -26.20
CA LEU A 38 -22.44 -14.38 -27.62
C LEU A 38 -21.05 -13.87 -28.05
N PRO A 39 -20.46 -14.37 -29.16
CA PRO A 39 -19.19 -13.86 -29.67
C PRO A 39 -19.21 -12.32 -29.82
N GLY A 40 -18.17 -11.66 -29.32
CA GLY A 40 -18.07 -10.20 -29.29
C GLY A 40 -18.77 -9.52 -28.10
N HIS A 41 -19.52 -10.26 -27.28
CA HIS A 41 -20.14 -9.71 -26.08
C HIS A 41 -19.08 -9.32 -25.04
N VAL A 42 -19.12 -8.09 -24.55
CA VAL A 42 -18.16 -7.54 -23.59
C VAL A 42 -18.69 -7.75 -22.17
N LEU A 43 -18.02 -8.60 -21.40
CA LEU A 43 -18.38 -8.86 -20.00
C LEU A 43 -17.77 -7.82 -19.04
N LEU A 44 -16.57 -7.35 -19.36
CA LEU A 44 -15.83 -6.31 -18.62
C LEU A 44 -15.20 -5.37 -19.62
N ARG A 45 -15.20 -4.06 -19.34
CA ARG A 45 -14.56 -3.07 -20.20
C ARG A 45 -13.47 -2.33 -19.45
N GLN A 46 -12.29 -2.23 -20.07
CA GLN A 46 -11.15 -1.52 -19.47
C GLN A 46 -11.54 -0.07 -19.14
N GLY A 47 -11.19 0.36 -17.93
CA GLY A 47 -11.50 1.72 -17.45
C GLY A 47 -12.92 1.88 -16.90
N GLU A 48 -13.78 0.87 -16.99
CA GLU A 48 -15.12 0.92 -16.40
C GLU A 48 -15.17 0.22 -15.05
N ALA A 49 -15.97 0.76 -14.13
CA ALA A 49 -16.23 0.12 -12.85
C ALA A 49 -16.98 -1.19 -13.08
N SER A 50 -16.47 -2.28 -12.50
CA SER A 50 -17.19 -3.53 -12.43
C SER A 50 -17.15 -4.05 -10.99
N ALA A 51 -18.22 -4.72 -10.59
CA ALA A 51 -18.35 -5.34 -9.28
C ALA A 51 -18.69 -6.82 -9.42
N ALA A 52 -18.32 -7.43 -10.54
CA ALA A 52 -18.62 -8.81 -10.85
C ALA A 52 -17.35 -9.62 -11.15
N LEU A 53 -17.32 -10.87 -10.65
CA LEU A 53 -16.39 -11.89 -11.13
C LEU A 53 -17.18 -12.92 -11.96
N PHE A 54 -16.52 -13.51 -12.92
CA PHE A 54 -17.10 -14.50 -13.82
C PHE A 54 -16.26 -15.78 -13.77
N VAL A 55 -16.93 -16.92 -13.64
CA VAL A 55 -16.34 -18.25 -13.78
C VAL A 55 -16.78 -18.82 -15.13
N VAL A 56 -15.84 -19.18 -15.99
CA VAL A 56 -16.15 -19.70 -17.32
C VAL A 56 -16.62 -21.15 -17.21
N ALA A 57 -17.86 -21.42 -17.61
CA ALA A 57 -18.40 -22.78 -17.65
C ALA A 57 -18.14 -23.45 -19.01
N ARG A 58 -18.32 -22.70 -20.10
CA ARG A 58 -18.11 -23.13 -21.49
C ARG A 58 -17.69 -21.95 -22.36
N GLY A 59 -16.99 -22.23 -23.46
CA GLY A 59 -16.46 -21.22 -24.39
C GLY A 59 -15.11 -20.64 -23.96
N ARG A 60 -14.67 -19.62 -24.69
CA ARG A 60 -13.42 -18.87 -24.50
C ARG A 60 -13.70 -17.38 -24.42
N LEU A 61 -13.00 -16.69 -23.52
CA LEU A 61 -13.00 -15.24 -23.42
C LEU A 61 -11.60 -14.70 -23.68
N ASP A 62 -11.49 -13.67 -24.52
CA ASP A 62 -10.24 -12.93 -24.73
C ASP A 62 -10.14 -11.79 -23.72
N VAL A 63 -8.96 -11.65 -23.12
CA VAL A 63 -8.57 -10.50 -22.30
C VAL A 63 -7.77 -9.56 -23.18
N ARG A 64 -8.32 -8.37 -23.44
CA ARG A 64 -7.75 -7.36 -24.32
C ARG A 64 -7.29 -6.16 -23.52
N LEU A 65 -6.04 -5.74 -23.74
CA LEU A 65 -5.49 -4.53 -23.17
C LEU A 65 -5.46 -3.45 -24.26
N ARG A 66 -6.14 -2.34 -24.00
CA ARG A 66 -6.00 -1.11 -24.77
C ARG A 66 -4.80 -0.33 -24.26
N ARG A 67 -3.84 -0.06 -25.14
CA ARG A 67 -2.63 0.73 -24.85
C ARG A 67 -2.92 2.23 -25.02
N ASP A 68 -1.99 3.07 -24.57
CA ASP A 68 -2.10 4.53 -24.64
C ASP A 68 -2.16 5.06 -26.08
N ASP A 69 -1.62 4.30 -27.04
CA ASP A 69 -1.70 4.58 -28.48
C ASP A 69 -3.04 4.20 -29.13
N GLY A 70 -4.00 3.68 -28.33
CA GLY A 70 -5.31 3.26 -28.78
C GLY A 70 -5.37 1.85 -29.38
N SER A 71 -4.23 1.16 -29.54
CA SER A 71 -4.20 -0.22 -30.02
C SER A 71 -4.74 -1.19 -28.96
N GLU A 72 -5.46 -2.22 -29.41
CA GLU A 72 -5.90 -3.32 -28.55
C GLU A 72 -5.10 -4.59 -28.86
N ALA A 73 -4.51 -5.19 -27.84
CA ALA A 73 -3.81 -6.47 -27.94
C ALA A 73 -4.51 -7.51 -27.05
N VAL A 74 -4.71 -8.72 -27.58
CA VAL A 74 -5.10 -9.88 -26.75
C VAL A 74 -3.88 -10.26 -25.93
N ILE A 75 -3.99 -10.12 -24.60
CA ILE A 75 -2.89 -10.40 -23.66
C ILE A 75 -3.06 -11.75 -22.95
N ASP A 76 -4.26 -12.33 -23.01
CA ASP A 76 -4.60 -13.62 -22.41
C ASP A 76 -5.90 -14.16 -23.03
N THR A 77 -6.09 -15.47 -22.99
CA THR A 77 -7.37 -16.13 -23.36
C THR A 77 -7.72 -17.12 -22.26
N VAL A 78 -8.90 -16.96 -21.68
CA VAL A 78 -9.40 -17.81 -20.58
C VAL A 78 -10.46 -18.79 -21.06
N GLY A 79 -10.52 -19.96 -20.45
CA GLY A 79 -11.42 -21.05 -20.81
C GLY A 79 -12.09 -21.68 -19.60
N ARG A 80 -12.74 -22.83 -19.81
CA ARG A 80 -13.53 -23.53 -18.79
C ARG A 80 -12.76 -23.70 -17.47
N GLY A 81 -13.34 -23.21 -16.38
CA GLY A 81 -12.80 -23.28 -15.02
C GLY A 81 -12.00 -22.05 -14.59
N ASP A 82 -11.63 -21.18 -15.54
CA ASP A 82 -10.92 -19.93 -15.26
C ASP A 82 -11.85 -18.86 -14.69
N VAL A 83 -11.24 -17.91 -13.98
CA VAL A 83 -11.91 -16.79 -13.33
C VAL A 83 -11.36 -15.47 -13.88
N VAL A 84 -12.28 -14.55 -14.17
CA VAL A 84 -12.01 -13.16 -14.57
C VAL A 84 -12.85 -12.20 -13.74
N GLY A 85 -12.40 -10.95 -13.61
CA GLY A 85 -13.10 -9.93 -12.81
C GLY A 85 -12.82 -10.00 -11.30
N GLU A 86 -12.01 -10.96 -10.86
CA GLU A 86 -11.66 -11.17 -9.46
C GLU A 86 -10.90 -9.99 -8.86
N LEU A 87 -10.06 -9.33 -9.67
CA LEU A 87 -9.36 -8.10 -9.28
C LEU A 87 -10.35 -6.99 -8.92
N GLN A 88 -11.41 -6.81 -9.71
CA GLN A 88 -12.37 -5.73 -9.50
C GLN A 88 -13.15 -5.97 -8.21
N ILE A 89 -13.57 -7.22 -7.94
CA ILE A 89 -14.22 -7.56 -6.67
C ILE A 89 -13.26 -7.45 -5.48
N ILE A 90 -11.99 -7.82 -5.60
CA ILE A 90 -11.05 -7.81 -4.46
C ILE A 90 -10.44 -6.43 -4.24
N VAL A 91 -9.75 -5.92 -5.26
CA VAL A 91 -8.98 -4.67 -5.24
C VAL A 91 -9.84 -3.45 -5.51
N GLY A 92 -11.06 -3.61 -6.05
CA GLY A 92 -11.90 -2.47 -6.41
C GLY A 92 -11.40 -1.74 -7.67
N GLY A 93 -11.97 -0.55 -7.89
CA GLY A 93 -11.64 0.29 -9.05
C GLY A 93 -12.25 -0.20 -10.36
N VAL A 94 -11.60 0.17 -11.46
CA VAL A 94 -12.05 -0.11 -12.83
C VAL A 94 -11.42 -1.38 -13.39
N ALA A 95 -12.03 -1.97 -14.42
CA ALA A 95 -11.46 -3.11 -15.11
C ALA A 95 -10.10 -2.73 -15.72
N SER A 96 -9.07 -3.55 -15.50
CA SER A 96 -7.72 -3.29 -16.02
C SER A 96 -7.57 -3.69 -17.48
N ALA A 97 -8.48 -4.51 -17.99
CA ALA A 97 -8.53 -5.00 -19.36
C ALA A 97 -9.99 -5.24 -19.74
N THR A 98 -10.27 -5.23 -21.04
CA THR A 98 -11.56 -5.59 -21.59
C THR A 98 -11.62 -7.12 -21.70
N VAL A 99 -12.71 -7.73 -21.22
CA VAL A 99 -12.96 -9.17 -21.38
C VAL A 99 -14.13 -9.36 -22.32
N VAL A 100 -13.89 -10.06 -23.42
CA VAL A 100 -14.86 -10.25 -24.49
C VAL A 100 -14.97 -11.73 -24.85
N ALA A 101 -16.18 -12.20 -25.12
CA ALA A 101 -16.40 -13.56 -25.56
C ALA A 101 -15.81 -13.77 -26.97
N ALA A 102 -14.86 -14.69 -27.09
CA ALA A 102 -14.23 -15.04 -28.37
C ALA A 102 -15.12 -15.99 -29.19
N ASP A 103 -15.84 -16.88 -28.51
CA ASP A 103 -16.89 -17.73 -29.05
C ASP A 103 -18.14 -17.69 -28.13
N ALA A 104 -19.18 -18.46 -28.45
CA ALA A 104 -20.37 -18.54 -27.61
C ALA A 104 -20.00 -19.16 -26.25
N ALA A 105 -20.13 -18.37 -25.19
CA ALA A 105 -19.67 -18.72 -23.86
C ALA A 105 -20.82 -18.75 -22.85
N GLU A 106 -20.68 -19.63 -21.86
CA GLU A 106 -21.51 -19.67 -20.66
C GLU A 106 -20.64 -19.35 -19.46
N VAL A 107 -21.07 -18.39 -18.65
CA VAL A 107 -20.34 -17.94 -17.47
C VAL A 107 -21.24 -17.92 -16.25
N TYR A 108 -20.64 -18.06 -15.08
CA TYR A 108 -21.31 -17.84 -13.81
C TYR A 108 -20.81 -16.55 -13.19
N ARG A 109 -21.72 -15.60 -12.98
CA ARG A 109 -21.46 -14.29 -12.39
C ARG A 109 -21.67 -14.32 -10.88
N LEU A 110 -20.72 -13.78 -10.12
CA LEU A 110 -20.88 -13.43 -8.70
C LEU A 110 -20.82 -11.91 -8.56
N GLN A 111 -21.77 -11.32 -7.84
CA GLN A 111 -21.73 -9.89 -7.50
C GLN A 111 -20.89 -9.64 -6.25
N ARG A 112 -20.39 -8.41 -6.11
CA ARG A 112 -19.60 -7.98 -4.95
C ARG A 112 -20.31 -8.19 -3.62
N ASP A 113 -21.59 -7.85 -3.53
CA ASP A 113 -22.34 -7.98 -2.27
C ASP A 113 -22.50 -9.46 -1.87
N ASP A 114 -22.65 -10.34 -2.85
CA ASP A 114 -22.66 -11.79 -2.62
C ASP A 114 -21.28 -12.29 -2.19
N PHE A 115 -20.22 -11.82 -2.84
CA PHE A 115 -18.84 -12.12 -2.46
C PHE A 115 -18.52 -11.67 -1.03
N ASP A 116 -18.81 -10.42 -0.68
CA ASP A 116 -18.56 -9.87 0.66
C ASP A 116 -19.33 -10.65 1.74
N ARG A 117 -20.58 -11.05 1.49
CA ARG A 117 -21.35 -11.92 2.40
C ARG A 117 -20.74 -13.30 2.54
N LEU A 118 -20.30 -13.89 1.43
CA LEU A 118 -19.64 -15.19 1.41
C LEU A 118 -18.30 -15.15 2.16
N CYS A 119 -17.53 -14.08 2.06
CA CYS A 119 -16.27 -13.89 2.77
C CYS A 119 -16.45 -13.89 4.30
N VAL A 120 -17.55 -13.30 4.78
CA VAL A 120 -17.89 -13.30 6.22
C VAL A 120 -18.32 -14.70 6.66
N ALA A 121 -19.14 -15.38 5.86
CA ALA A 121 -19.66 -16.70 6.21
C ALA A 121 -18.61 -17.83 6.04
N SER A 122 -17.68 -17.68 5.10
CA SER A 122 -16.61 -18.62 4.81
C SER A 122 -15.31 -17.87 4.48
N PRO A 123 -14.45 -17.68 5.49
CA PRO A 123 -13.11 -17.12 5.29
C PRO A 123 -12.21 -17.98 4.39
N ALA A 124 -12.51 -19.27 4.20
CA ALA A 124 -11.72 -20.14 3.33
C ALA A 124 -11.84 -19.77 1.83
N LEU A 125 -12.93 -19.10 1.43
CA LEU A 125 -13.08 -18.53 0.08
C LEU A 125 -12.04 -17.44 -0.24
N LEU A 126 -11.47 -16.82 0.80
CA LEU A 126 -10.57 -15.69 0.66
C LEU A 126 -9.25 -16.11 0.05
N GLU A 127 -8.67 -17.22 0.51
CA GLU A 127 -7.29 -17.55 0.21
C GLU A 127 -7.04 -17.80 -1.29
N PRO A 128 -7.85 -18.61 -1.99
CA PRO A 128 -7.57 -18.90 -3.40
C PRO A 128 -7.83 -17.69 -4.30
N LEU A 129 -8.88 -16.91 -4.01
CA LEU A 129 -9.22 -15.72 -4.77
C LEU A 129 -8.22 -14.58 -4.52
N ALA A 130 -7.81 -14.37 -3.26
CA ALA A 130 -6.75 -13.43 -2.91
C ALA A 130 -5.44 -13.80 -3.58
N ARG A 131 -5.12 -15.09 -3.73
CA ARG A 131 -3.90 -15.56 -4.40
C ARG A 131 -3.87 -15.17 -5.89
N ILE A 132 -5.00 -15.29 -6.59
CA ILE A 132 -5.10 -14.92 -8.01
C ILE A 132 -5.09 -13.42 -8.18
N ALA A 133 -5.92 -12.71 -7.40
CA ALA A 133 -5.93 -11.26 -7.41
C ALA A 133 -4.57 -10.68 -7.03
N ALA A 134 -3.87 -11.27 -6.05
CA ALA A 134 -2.49 -10.93 -5.78
C ALA A 134 -1.65 -11.14 -7.03
N ARG A 135 -1.53 -12.35 -7.60
CA ARG A 135 -0.71 -12.59 -8.81
C ARG A 135 -0.97 -11.58 -9.94
N ARG A 136 -2.24 -11.26 -10.24
CA ARG A 136 -2.56 -10.28 -11.29
C ARG A 136 -2.23 -8.85 -10.89
N LEU A 137 -2.45 -8.46 -9.63
CA LEU A 137 -2.07 -7.15 -9.09
C LEU A 137 -0.55 -6.99 -9.13
N LEU A 138 0.17 -8.03 -8.72
CA LEU A 138 1.62 -8.13 -8.71
C LEU A 138 2.18 -7.97 -10.13
N ARG A 139 1.63 -8.71 -11.11
CA ARG A 139 1.95 -8.53 -12.55
C ARG A 139 1.71 -7.10 -13.00
N ARG A 140 0.55 -6.52 -12.68
CA ARG A 140 0.22 -5.13 -13.04
C ARG A 140 1.18 -4.12 -12.41
N GLN A 141 1.50 -4.28 -11.13
CA GLN A 141 2.45 -3.43 -10.43
C GLN A 141 3.83 -3.49 -11.07
N MET A 142 4.30 -4.70 -11.42
CA MET A 142 5.55 -4.89 -12.16
C MET A 142 5.52 -4.19 -13.52
N LEU A 143 4.47 -4.40 -14.33
CA LEU A 143 4.32 -3.77 -15.64
C LEU A 143 4.24 -2.24 -15.57
N ALA A 144 3.74 -1.69 -14.46
CA ALA A 144 3.65 -0.24 -14.27
C ALA A 144 5.00 0.41 -13.94
N VAL A 145 5.94 -0.30 -13.33
CA VAL A 145 7.20 0.27 -12.83
C VAL A 145 8.44 -0.18 -13.61
N LEU A 146 8.47 -1.44 -14.05
CA LEU A 146 9.66 -2.04 -14.66
C LEU A 146 10.08 -1.38 -15.99
N PRO A 147 9.16 -0.98 -16.89
CA PRO A 147 9.58 -0.34 -18.14
C PRO A 147 10.36 0.96 -17.92
N ALA A 148 10.00 1.74 -16.90
CA ALA A 148 10.73 2.96 -16.53
C ALA A 148 12.11 2.65 -15.93
N LEU A 149 12.24 1.53 -15.21
CA LEU A 149 13.47 1.13 -14.53
C LEU A 149 14.46 0.36 -15.41
N LEU A 150 13.98 -0.50 -16.30
CA LEU A 150 14.77 -1.47 -17.06
C LEU A 150 14.69 -1.25 -18.59
N GLY A 151 13.83 -0.34 -19.05
CA GLY A 151 13.48 -0.18 -20.46
C GLY A 151 12.43 -1.19 -20.92
N ALA A 152 12.10 -1.17 -22.21
CA ALA A 152 11.13 -2.09 -22.79
C ALA A 152 11.60 -3.55 -22.67
N LEU A 153 10.75 -4.39 -22.09
CA LEU A 153 10.88 -5.83 -21.98
C LEU A 153 9.79 -6.48 -22.84
N ASP A 154 10.11 -7.60 -23.48
CA ASP A 154 9.10 -8.36 -24.22
C ASP A 154 8.31 -9.31 -23.30
N ASP A 155 7.25 -9.91 -23.84
CA ASP A 155 6.38 -10.80 -23.08
C ASP A 155 7.12 -12.05 -22.56
N ALA A 156 8.17 -12.50 -23.24
CA ALA A 156 8.97 -13.63 -22.80
C ALA A 156 9.81 -13.27 -21.57
N ASP A 157 10.45 -12.10 -21.57
CA ASP A 157 11.16 -11.56 -20.40
C ASP A 157 10.22 -11.37 -19.22
N LEU A 158 9.04 -10.78 -19.45
CA LEU A 158 8.03 -10.54 -18.42
C LEU A 158 7.52 -11.86 -17.83
N THR A 159 7.26 -12.86 -18.67
CA THR A 159 6.87 -14.21 -18.22
C THR A 159 7.97 -14.89 -17.41
N ALA A 160 9.24 -14.73 -17.81
CA ALA A 160 10.38 -15.27 -17.06
C ALA A 160 10.53 -14.59 -15.69
N LEU A 161 10.34 -13.26 -15.64
CA LEU A 161 10.32 -12.48 -14.41
C LEU A 161 9.20 -12.93 -13.48
N GLU A 162 7.96 -13.02 -13.96
CA GLU A 162 6.78 -13.42 -13.17
C GLU A 162 6.94 -14.75 -12.44
N ARG A 163 7.73 -15.68 -13.00
CA ARG A 163 7.96 -17.01 -12.40
C ARG A 163 9.02 -17.02 -11.29
N ARG A 164 9.95 -16.07 -11.29
CA ARG A 164 11.14 -16.05 -10.41
C ARG A 164 11.15 -14.88 -9.43
N VAL A 165 10.35 -13.85 -9.68
CA VAL A 165 10.14 -12.74 -8.76
C VAL A 165 9.34 -13.22 -7.56
N SER A 166 9.79 -12.83 -6.38
CA SER A 166 9.08 -13.07 -5.12
C SER A 166 8.65 -11.75 -4.51
N TRP A 167 7.64 -11.77 -3.65
CA TRP A 167 7.11 -10.57 -3.01
C TRP A 167 7.52 -10.50 -1.56
N ARG A 168 7.81 -9.29 -1.09
CA ARG A 168 8.18 -9.02 0.29
C ARG A 168 7.34 -7.88 0.83
N THR A 169 6.52 -8.22 1.82
CA THR A 169 5.79 -7.25 2.64
C THR A 169 6.66 -6.88 3.83
N LEU A 170 6.85 -5.59 4.04
CA LEU A 170 7.50 -5.01 5.21
C LEU A 170 6.50 -4.16 5.96
N ARG A 171 6.44 -4.29 7.28
CA ARG A 171 5.74 -3.34 8.14
C ARG A 171 6.63 -2.15 8.44
N ARG A 172 6.03 -1.01 8.79
CA ARG A 172 6.76 0.14 9.33
C ARG A 172 7.77 -0.30 10.39
N GLY A 173 9.03 0.08 10.20
CA GLY A 173 10.15 -0.26 11.08
C GLY A 173 10.88 -1.56 10.72
N ASP A 174 10.30 -2.44 9.90
CA ASP A 174 10.97 -3.68 9.48
C ASP A 174 12.21 -3.38 8.65
N VAL A 175 13.30 -4.06 8.97
CA VAL A 175 14.58 -3.96 8.25
C VAL A 175 14.54 -4.91 7.05
N LEU A 176 14.79 -4.36 5.86
CA LEU A 176 14.93 -5.15 4.63
C LEU A 176 16.28 -5.87 4.59
N PHE A 177 17.36 -5.13 4.82
CA PHE A 177 18.73 -5.64 4.98
C PHE A 177 19.59 -4.61 5.71
N ARG A 178 20.69 -5.07 6.31
CA ARG A 178 21.66 -4.25 7.04
C ARG A 178 22.92 -4.02 6.20
N LYS A 179 23.63 -2.92 6.48
CA LYS A 179 24.97 -2.66 5.94
C LYS A 179 25.90 -3.83 6.27
N GLY A 180 26.56 -4.38 5.26
CA GLY A 180 27.45 -5.54 5.39
C GLY A 180 26.81 -6.88 5.01
N ASP A 181 25.48 -6.98 4.95
CA ASP A 181 24.78 -8.19 4.51
C ASP A 181 25.16 -8.56 3.06
N PRO A 182 25.00 -9.83 2.64
CA PRO A 182 25.23 -10.23 1.25
C PRO A 182 24.23 -9.57 0.27
N GLY A 183 24.72 -9.29 -0.94
CA GLY A 183 23.96 -8.74 -2.06
C GLY A 183 23.18 -9.78 -2.86
N ASP A 184 22.18 -10.44 -2.25
CA ASP A 184 21.47 -11.59 -2.83
C ASP A 184 20.32 -11.25 -3.81
N ALA A 185 19.88 -9.99 -3.85
CA ALA A 185 18.73 -9.56 -4.65
C ALA A 185 18.68 -8.05 -4.88
N TRP A 186 17.97 -7.67 -5.94
CA TRP A 186 17.45 -6.33 -6.18
C TRP A 186 16.01 -6.24 -5.69
N TYR A 187 15.60 -5.08 -5.16
CA TYR A 187 14.23 -4.87 -4.70
C TYR A 187 13.65 -3.65 -5.41
N VAL A 188 12.40 -3.77 -5.88
CA VAL A 188 11.64 -2.65 -6.43
C VAL A 188 10.44 -2.37 -5.54
N VAL A 189 10.30 -1.13 -5.11
CA VAL A 189 9.16 -0.70 -4.29
C VAL A 189 7.93 -0.55 -5.17
N THR A 190 6.88 -1.32 -4.90
CA THR A 190 5.60 -1.25 -5.64
C THR A 190 4.53 -0.46 -4.88
N SER A 191 4.64 -0.48 -3.56
CA SER A 191 3.93 0.38 -2.62
C SER A 191 4.80 0.56 -1.38
N GLY A 192 4.58 1.61 -0.61
CA GLY A 192 5.37 1.94 0.56
C GLY A 192 6.48 2.95 0.33
N ARG A 193 7.33 3.08 1.34
CA ARG A 193 8.51 3.96 1.34
C ARG A 193 9.56 3.38 2.27
N LEU A 194 10.81 3.35 1.82
CA LEU A 194 11.95 2.85 2.57
C LEU A 194 12.91 3.99 2.89
N ALA A 195 13.62 3.89 4.02
CA ALA A 195 14.75 4.72 4.35
C ALA A 195 16.04 3.95 4.09
N VAL A 196 17.00 4.61 3.45
CA VAL A 196 18.38 4.15 3.31
C VAL A 196 19.23 4.94 4.28
N VAL A 197 19.83 4.27 5.25
CA VAL A 197 20.55 4.91 6.35
C VAL A 197 21.95 4.36 6.51
N GLU A 198 22.85 5.24 6.94
CA GLU A 198 24.12 4.85 7.50
C GLU A 198 23.94 4.65 9.02
N PRO A 199 24.16 3.42 9.54
CA PRO A 199 23.95 3.14 10.96
C PRO A 199 24.91 3.96 11.82
N ALA A 200 24.48 4.28 13.04
CA ALA A 200 25.29 4.99 14.04
C ALA A 200 26.65 4.31 14.26
N ARG A 201 27.72 5.10 14.33
CA ARG A 201 29.09 4.66 14.63
C ARG A 201 29.79 5.72 15.48
N ASP A 202 30.57 5.30 16.49
CA ASP A 202 31.50 6.15 17.25
C ASP A 202 30.91 7.50 17.71
N GLY A 203 29.75 7.47 18.39
CA GLY A 203 29.09 8.67 18.92
C GLY A 203 28.35 9.52 17.87
N GLN A 204 28.40 9.17 16.59
CA GLN A 204 27.60 9.79 15.53
C GLN A 204 26.19 9.16 15.50
N PRO A 205 25.11 9.97 15.42
CA PRO A 205 23.77 9.44 15.25
C PRO A 205 23.61 8.76 13.88
N GLU A 206 22.57 7.92 13.76
CA GLU A 206 22.18 7.36 12.46
C GLU A 206 21.90 8.48 11.45
N ARG A 207 22.41 8.33 10.22
CA ARG A 207 22.29 9.34 9.17
C ARG A 207 21.42 8.84 8.02
N LEU A 208 20.32 9.54 7.75
CA LEU A 208 19.50 9.29 6.56
C LEU A 208 20.27 9.70 5.30
N LEU A 209 20.49 8.74 4.40
CA LEU A 209 21.17 8.95 3.12
C LEU A 209 20.17 9.35 2.03
N SER A 210 19.09 8.57 1.91
CA SER A 210 18.03 8.79 0.92
C SER A 210 16.75 8.05 1.34
N GLU A 211 15.63 8.40 0.72
CA GLU A 211 14.39 7.61 0.77
C GLU A 211 14.21 6.90 -0.57
N VAL A 212 13.53 5.74 -0.56
CA VAL A 212 13.17 4.99 -1.77
C VAL A 212 11.66 4.78 -1.78
N GLY A 213 10.98 5.32 -2.78
CA GLY A 213 9.53 5.30 -2.95
C GLY A 213 9.07 4.35 -4.06
N ARG A 214 7.74 4.31 -4.28
CA ARG A 214 7.11 3.52 -5.34
C ARG A 214 7.76 3.79 -6.71
N GLY A 215 8.06 2.72 -7.43
CA GLY A 215 8.67 2.78 -8.76
C GLY A 215 10.18 2.87 -8.74
N GLU A 216 10.82 2.97 -7.56
CA GLU A 216 12.26 3.02 -7.42
C GLU A 216 12.84 1.66 -6.99
N GLY A 217 14.08 1.40 -7.43
CA GLY A 217 14.85 0.22 -7.05
C GLY A 217 15.80 0.50 -5.87
N VAL A 218 16.13 -0.55 -5.11
CA VAL A 218 17.14 -0.52 -4.04
C VAL A 218 17.93 -1.82 -3.98
N GLY A 219 19.21 -1.71 -3.61
CA GLY A 219 20.12 -2.85 -3.47
C GLY A 219 20.93 -3.16 -4.73
N GLU A 220 20.76 -2.36 -5.79
CA GLU A 220 21.44 -2.46 -7.08
C GLU A 220 22.98 -2.30 -6.96
N MET A 221 23.45 -1.53 -5.96
CA MET A 221 24.88 -1.34 -5.70
C MET A 221 25.61 -2.67 -5.50
N ALA A 222 25.08 -3.52 -4.61
CA ALA A 222 25.69 -4.80 -4.28
C ALA A 222 25.72 -5.76 -5.48
N LEU A 223 24.72 -5.67 -6.36
CA LEU A 223 24.62 -6.51 -7.55
C LEU A 223 25.63 -6.11 -8.62
N VAL A 224 25.80 -4.81 -8.86
CA VAL A 224 26.68 -4.32 -9.92
C VAL A 224 28.14 -4.31 -9.48
N THR A 225 28.43 -4.01 -8.20
CA THR A 225 29.82 -3.97 -7.70
C THR A 225 30.32 -5.32 -7.17
N GLY A 226 29.42 -6.27 -6.89
CA GLY A 226 29.74 -7.54 -6.23
C GLY A 226 30.11 -7.40 -4.75
N GLN A 227 29.95 -6.20 -4.16
CA GLN A 227 30.24 -5.95 -2.74
C GLN A 227 29.01 -6.26 -1.86
N SER A 228 29.23 -6.36 -0.54
CA SER A 228 28.15 -6.39 0.45
C SER A 228 27.27 -5.14 0.42
N ARG A 229 26.07 -5.21 1.03
CA ARG A 229 25.15 -4.07 1.17
C ARG A 229 25.87 -2.85 1.75
N SER A 230 25.81 -1.72 1.05
CA SER A 230 26.55 -0.49 1.42
C SER A 230 25.90 0.32 2.55
N ALA A 231 24.61 0.09 2.82
CA ALA A 231 23.79 0.81 3.79
C ALA A 231 22.72 -0.11 4.38
N THR A 232 22.12 0.30 5.49
CA THR A 232 20.94 -0.37 6.08
C THR A 232 19.68 0.21 5.46
N VAL A 233 18.70 -0.65 5.17
CA VAL A 233 17.42 -0.25 4.59
C VAL A 233 16.27 -0.78 5.44
N TYR A 234 15.32 0.09 5.78
CA TYR A 234 14.11 -0.29 6.53
C TYR A 234 12.88 0.47 6.04
N ALA A 235 11.70 -0.05 6.35
CA ALA A 235 10.42 0.53 5.95
C ALA A 235 10.04 1.75 6.81
N LEU A 236 9.80 2.90 6.18
CA LEU A 236 9.27 4.12 6.81
C LEU A 236 7.75 4.08 6.99
N ARG A 237 7.09 3.40 6.06
CA ARG A 237 5.68 3.01 6.07
C ARG A 237 5.59 1.58 5.54
N ASP A 238 4.49 0.88 5.79
CA ASP A 238 4.21 -0.44 5.25
C ASP A 238 4.52 -0.46 3.74
N ALA A 239 5.31 -1.44 3.31
CA ALA A 239 5.85 -1.51 1.96
C ALA A 239 5.68 -2.89 1.34
N GLU A 240 5.38 -2.89 0.03
CA GLU A 240 5.31 -4.09 -0.80
C GLU A 240 6.41 -4.02 -1.86
N LEU A 241 7.30 -5.00 -1.83
CA LEU A 241 8.50 -5.03 -2.66
C LEU A 241 8.47 -6.25 -3.58
N ALA A 242 8.80 -6.03 -4.85
CA ALA A 242 9.19 -7.11 -5.75
C ALA A 242 10.68 -7.41 -5.55
N ARG A 243 11.01 -8.64 -5.16
CA ARG A 243 12.37 -9.15 -4.98
C ARG A 243 12.81 -9.92 -6.22
N PHE A 244 13.85 -9.41 -6.87
CA PHE A 244 14.50 -10.00 -8.04
C PHE A 244 15.81 -10.65 -7.57
N PRO A 245 15.95 -11.99 -7.62
CA PRO A 245 17.20 -12.67 -7.28
C PRO A 245 18.38 -12.18 -8.13
N VAL A 246 19.58 -12.15 -7.56
CA VAL A 246 20.79 -11.69 -8.26
C VAL A 246 21.04 -12.46 -9.56
N GLU A 247 20.76 -13.76 -9.58
CA GLU A 247 20.96 -14.63 -10.75
C GLU A 247 20.04 -14.17 -11.90
N LEU A 248 18.77 -13.89 -11.57
CA LEU A 248 17.78 -13.42 -12.54
C LEU A 248 18.18 -12.07 -13.15
N VAL A 249 18.62 -11.12 -12.32
CA VAL A 249 19.04 -9.80 -12.80
C VAL A 249 20.31 -9.90 -13.65
N THR A 250 21.25 -10.74 -13.25
CA THR A 250 22.51 -10.95 -13.97
C THR A 250 22.28 -11.58 -15.34
N GLU A 251 21.40 -12.60 -15.42
CA GLU A 251 20.99 -13.21 -16.69
C GLU A 251 20.33 -12.18 -17.62
N LEU A 252 19.45 -11.33 -17.09
CA LEU A 252 18.82 -10.26 -17.86
C LEU A 252 19.84 -9.22 -18.34
N MET A 253 20.77 -8.80 -17.49
CA MET A 253 21.84 -7.86 -17.88
C MET A 253 22.73 -8.43 -18.99
N ALA A 254 23.00 -9.74 -18.97
CA ALA A 254 23.77 -10.43 -20.00
C ALA A 254 22.99 -10.56 -21.32
N ALA A 255 21.69 -10.88 -21.25
CA ALA A 255 20.84 -11.08 -22.42
C ALA A 255 20.39 -9.76 -23.06
N ARG A 256 20.26 -8.69 -22.26
CA ARG A 256 19.61 -7.42 -22.63
C ARG A 256 20.50 -6.23 -22.25
N PRO A 257 21.32 -5.70 -23.18
CA PRO A 257 22.20 -4.57 -22.88
C PRO A 257 21.46 -3.35 -22.31
N GLN A 258 20.19 -3.11 -22.70
CA GLN A 258 19.40 -2.00 -22.17
C GLN A 258 19.20 -2.07 -20.65
N VAL A 259 19.07 -3.28 -20.08
CA VAL A 259 18.94 -3.51 -18.63
C VAL A 259 20.21 -3.05 -17.92
N THR A 260 21.37 -3.42 -18.46
CA THR A 260 22.69 -3.00 -17.95
C THR A 260 22.84 -1.48 -17.96
N HIS A 261 22.48 -0.82 -19.06
CA HIS A 261 22.53 0.65 -19.15
C HIS A 261 21.59 1.32 -18.14
N ALA A 262 20.41 0.75 -17.92
CA ALA A 262 19.45 1.28 -16.96
C ALA A 262 19.96 1.15 -15.51
N MET A 263 20.54 0.00 -15.15
CA MET A 263 21.17 -0.22 -13.84
C MET A 263 22.35 0.72 -13.59
N LEU A 264 23.23 0.90 -14.58
CA LEU A 264 24.37 1.83 -14.47
C LEU A 264 23.90 3.29 -14.31
N ARG A 265 22.83 3.67 -15.02
CA ARG A 265 22.23 5.01 -14.88
C ARG A 265 21.66 5.21 -13.48
N ALA A 266 20.92 4.24 -12.95
CA ALA A 266 20.38 4.29 -11.59
C ALA A 266 21.49 4.47 -10.55
N LEU A 267 22.60 3.72 -10.70
CA LEU A 267 23.78 3.87 -9.85
C LEU A 267 24.45 5.24 -9.97
N ALA A 268 24.65 5.74 -11.19
CA ALA A 268 25.26 7.04 -11.42
C ALA A 268 24.42 8.15 -10.76
N LEU A 269 23.10 8.12 -10.94
CA LEU A 269 22.17 9.05 -10.28
C LEU A 269 22.28 8.95 -8.76
N ARG A 270 22.34 7.73 -8.21
CA ARG A 270 22.45 7.55 -6.76
C ARG A 270 23.77 8.12 -6.22
N VAL A 271 24.91 7.85 -6.87
CA VAL A 271 26.22 8.39 -6.46
C VAL A 271 26.25 9.92 -6.56
N MET A 272 25.70 10.50 -7.63
CA MET A 272 25.60 11.96 -7.77
C MET A 272 24.73 12.59 -6.68
N GLN A 273 23.71 11.87 -6.20
CA GLN A 273 22.85 12.32 -5.11
C GLN A 273 23.46 12.11 -3.72
N GLN A 274 24.54 11.34 -3.55
CA GLN A 274 25.19 11.16 -2.23
C GLN A 274 25.84 12.44 -1.66
N GLY A 275 26.07 13.46 -2.51
CA GLY A 275 26.56 14.78 -2.10
C GLY A 275 25.48 15.85 -1.93
N GLY A 276 24.20 15.52 -2.18
CA GLY A 276 23.08 16.44 -2.14
C GLY A 276 21.93 15.93 -1.27
N VAL A 277 21.25 16.83 -0.59
CA VAL A 277 20.03 16.56 0.17
C VAL A 277 18.98 15.98 -0.80
N SER A 278 18.71 14.66 -0.74
CA SER A 278 17.75 13.94 -1.62
C SER A 278 16.37 14.58 -1.58
N ARG A 279 16.06 15.45 -2.55
CA ARG A 279 14.73 16.08 -2.69
C ARG A 279 13.66 14.99 -2.70
N ARG A 280 12.65 15.10 -1.85
CA ARG A 280 11.38 14.39 -2.08
C ARG A 280 10.94 14.80 -3.49
N ASP A 281 10.68 13.82 -4.35
CA ASP A 281 10.01 14.10 -5.62
C ASP A 281 8.71 14.85 -5.29
N GLU A 282 8.53 16.02 -5.89
CA GLU A 282 7.46 16.98 -5.58
C GLU A 282 6.04 16.42 -5.79
N GLY A 283 5.91 15.18 -6.30
CA GLY A 283 4.66 14.48 -6.54
C GLY A 283 4.25 13.42 -5.51
N GLY A 284 5.10 13.07 -4.52
CA GLY A 284 4.73 12.09 -3.49
C GLY A 284 3.96 12.74 -2.34
N GLY A 285 2.64 12.55 -2.27
CA GLY A 285 1.83 13.11 -1.18
C GLY A 285 2.27 12.64 0.21
N LEU A 286 2.35 13.57 1.16
CA LEU A 286 2.67 13.29 2.56
C LEU A 286 1.44 12.72 3.27
N ALA A 287 1.54 11.49 3.75
CA ALA A 287 0.51 10.86 4.58
C ALA A 287 0.77 11.09 6.08
N ILE A 288 -0.20 11.64 6.80
CA ILE A 288 -0.13 12.00 8.22
C ILE A 288 -1.23 11.26 8.96
N ALA A 289 -0.89 10.36 9.88
CA ALA A 289 -1.87 9.72 10.75
C ALA A 289 -2.08 10.50 12.04
N LEU A 290 -3.33 10.81 12.37
CA LEU A 290 -3.74 11.33 13.67
C LEU A 290 -4.19 10.15 14.54
N VAL A 291 -3.49 9.94 15.66
CA VAL A 291 -3.70 8.80 16.55
C VAL A 291 -4.10 9.30 17.94
N PRO A 292 -5.18 8.80 18.54
CA PRO A 292 -5.59 9.24 19.87
C PRO A 292 -4.64 8.64 20.90
N ALA A 293 -4.00 9.49 21.70
CA ALA A 293 -3.20 9.08 22.85
C ALA A 293 -4.03 9.04 24.14
N THR A 294 -5.16 9.76 24.18
CA THR A 294 -6.18 9.70 25.24
C THR A 294 -7.54 9.37 24.63
N PRO A 295 -8.38 8.52 25.26
CA PRO A 295 -9.77 8.35 24.84
C PRO A 295 -10.55 9.67 24.83
N GLY A 296 -11.44 9.84 23.84
CA GLY A 296 -12.36 10.99 23.77
C GLY A 296 -11.79 12.27 23.15
N VAL A 297 -10.56 12.25 22.66
CA VAL A 297 -9.97 13.39 21.93
C VAL A 297 -10.68 13.63 20.59
N ASP A 298 -11.01 14.89 20.29
CA ASP A 298 -11.65 15.30 19.03
C ASP A 298 -10.64 15.33 17.86
N LEU A 299 -10.32 14.13 17.35
CA LEU A 299 -9.48 13.99 16.16
C LEU A 299 -10.14 14.52 14.89
N ALA A 300 -11.46 14.41 14.76
CA ALA A 300 -12.18 14.85 13.57
C ALA A 300 -12.11 16.38 13.43
N GLY A 301 -12.36 17.11 14.51
CA GLY A 301 -12.24 18.57 14.55
C GLY A 301 -10.80 19.05 14.35
N LEU A 302 -9.80 18.33 14.86
CA LEU A 302 -8.39 18.63 14.56
C LEU A 302 -8.06 18.38 13.08
N ALA A 303 -8.49 17.25 12.53
CA ALA A 303 -8.24 16.86 11.13
C ALA A 303 -8.81 17.88 10.14
N GLN A 304 -10.04 18.34 10.36
CA GLN A 304 -10.68 19.35 9.49
C GLN A 304 -9.94 20.69 9.54
N ARG A 305 -9.49 21.12 10.72
CA ARG A 305 -8.68 22.36 10.85
C ARG A 305 -7.32 22.19 10.16
N LEU A 306 -6.66 21.05 10.38
CA LEU A 306 -5.37 20.74 9.75
C LEU A 306 -5.50 20.67 8.22
N GLN A 307 -6.57 20.07 7.68
CA GLN A 307 -6.82 20.06 6.23
C GLN A 307 -6.95 21.47 5.66
N ARG A 308 -7.72 22.35 6.33
CA ARG A 308 -7.87 23.75 5.90
C ARG A 308 -6.54 24.50 5.93
N ALA A 309 -5.74 24.29 6.97
CA ALA A 309 -4.43 24.91 7.11
C ALA A 309 -3.42 24.40 6.06
N LEU A 310 -3.38 23.07 5.81
CA LEU A 310 -2.54 22.45 4.78
C LEU A 310 -2.96 22.80 3.36
N GLY A 311 -4.26 23.07 3.15
CA GLY A 311 -4.82 23.52 1.87
C GLY A 311 -4.12 24.76 1.29
N ARG A 312 -3.48 25.58 2.14
CA ARG A 312 -2.69 26.75 1.74
C ARG A 312 -1.37 26.37 1.05
N PHE A 313 -0.88 25.14 1.26
CA PHE A 313 0.40 24.63 0.74
C PHE A 313 0.22 23.57 -0.36
N GLY A 314 -1.02 23.18 -0.67
CA GLY A 314 -1.37 22.24 -1.73
C GLY A 314 -2.63 21.45 -1.41
N SER A 315 -3.04 20.56 -2.31
CA SER A 315 -4.23 19.73 -2.13
C SER A 315 -4.12 18.87 -0.86
N ALA A 316 -5.14 18.93 -0.01
CA ALA A 316 -5.20 18.20 1.25
C ALA A 316 -6.53 17.46 1.37
N ARG A 317 -6.49 16.18 1.75
CA ARG A 317 -7.69 15.34 1.96
C ARG A 317 -7.64 14.66 3.32
N VAL A 318 -8.76 14.69 4.05
CA VAL A 318 -8.96 13.88 5.26
C VAL A 318 -9.65 12.57 4.90
N VAL A 319 -9.14 11.47 5.44
CA VAL A 319 -9.68 10.13 5.27
C VAL A 319 -9.71 9.43 6.62
N GLY A 320 -10.88 8.92 7.01
CA GLY A 320 -11.09 8.04 8.16
C GLY A 320 -11.87 6.78 7.76
N SER A 321 -12.23 5.97 8.76
CA SER A 321 -13.05 4.77 8.59
C SER A 321 -14.39 5.07 7.91
N ALA A 322 -14.95 6.27 8.14
CA ALA A 322 -16.19 6.73 7.53
C ALA A 322 -16.10 6.80 6.00
N GLN A 323 -14.92 7.04 5.41
CA GLN A 323 -14.73 7.14 3.95
C GLN A 323 -14.53 5.78 3.27
N LEU A 324 -14.51 4.66 4.01
CA LEU A 324 -14.38 3.32 3.41
C LEU A 324 -15.53 2.96 2.45
N HIS A 325 -16.69 3.62 2.56
CA HIS A 325 -17.78 3.46 1.60
C HIS A 325 -17.42 3.95 0.18
N GLU A 326 -16.48 4.89 0.04
CA GLU A 326 -16.01 5.38 -1.27
C GLU A 326 -15.31 4.28 -2.07
N VAL A 327 -14.73 3.29 -1.39
CA VAL A 327 -14.16 2.09 -2.00
C VAL A 327 -15.15 0.91 -2.03
N GLY A 328 -16.44 1.18 -1.83
CA GLY A 328 -17.50 0.17 -1.83
C GLY A 328 -17.38 -0.82 -0.68
N LEU A 329 -16.95 -0.35 0.50
CA LEU A 329 -16.97 -1.13 1.73
C LEU A 329 -18.05 -0.60 2.68
N GLY A 330 -18.94 -1.49 3.13
CA GLY A 330 -20.06 -1.13 4.00
C GLY A 330 -19.65 -0.84 5.46
N GLN A 331 -20.66 -0.63 6.31
CA GLN A 331 -20.47 -0.45 7.75
C GLN A 331 -19.74 -1.65 8.38
N GLY A 332 -18.89 -1.39 9.39
CA GLY A 332 -18.08 -2.42 10.07
C GLY A 332 -16.86 -2.89 9.27
N ALA A 333 -16.57 -2.31 8.10
CA ALA A 333 -15.37 -2.63 7.33
C ALA A 333 -14.07 -2.37 8.09
N ALA A 334 -14.07 -1.36 8.97
CA ALA A 334 -12.93 -0.98 9.79
C ALA A 334 -12.48 -2.08 10.78
N ASP A 335 -13.39 -2.96 11.17
CA ASP A 335 -13.16 -4.04 12.13
C ASP A 335 -12.89 -5.40 11.45
N ARG A 336 -12.95 -5.47 10.11
CA ARG A 336 -12.67 -6.70 9.37
C ARG A 336 -11.24 -7.19 9.66
N PRO A 337 -11.01 -8.52 9.79
CA PRO A 337 -9.68 -9.06 10.06
C PRO A 337 -8.62 -8.53 9.08
N GLN A 338 -7.37 -8.36 9.54
CA GLN A 338 -6.28 -7.79 8.73
C GLN A 338 -5.99 -8.55 7.42
N LEU A 339 -6.32 -9.83 7.38
CA LEU A 339 -6.18 -10.72 6.23
C LEU A 339 -7.34 -10.63 5.23
N HIS A 340 -8.39 -9.89 5.54
CA HIS A 340 -9.54 -9.75 4.66
C HIS A 340 -9.15 -9.04 3.34
N PRO A 341 -9.53 -9.54 2.14
CA PRO A 341 -9.06 -8.99 0.86
C PRO A 341 -9.47 -7.55 0.59
N SER A 342 -10.53 -7.06 1.25
CA SER A 342 -10.88 -5.63 1.19
C SER A 342 -9.73 -4.71 1.59
N TRP A 343 -8.79 -5.17 2.43
CA TRP A 343 -7.62 -4.37 2.79
C TRP A 343 -6.64 -4.17 1.64
N ILE A 344 -6.62 -5.08 0.65
CA ILE A 344 -5.86 -4.88 -0.59
C ILE A 344 -6.44 -3.69 -1.37
N ARG A 345 -7.78 -3.62 -1.45
CA ARG A 345 -8.49 -2.48 -2.04
C ARG A 345 -8.22 -1.17 -1.31
N VAL A 346 -8.31 -1.20 0.02
CA VAL A 346 -8.04 0.00 0.83
C VAL A 346 -6.61 0.48 0.62
N GLY A 347 -5.62 -0.42 0.60
CA GLY A 347 -4.23 -0.06 0.33
C GLY A 347 -4.04 0.59 -1.04
N ALA A 348 -4.60 -0.02 -2.10
CA ALA A 348 -4.54 0.52 -3.46
C ALA A 348 -5.21 1.90 -3.56
N TRP A 349 -6.35 2.09 -2.91
CA TRP A 349 -7.04 3.37 -2.86
C TRP A 349 -6.26 4.42 -2.07
N LEU A 350 -5.67 4.07 -0.93
CA LEU A 350 -4.84 5.00 -0.16
C LEU A 350 -3.62 5.45 -0.96
N ASP A 351 -2.98 4.54 -1.72
CA ASP A 351 -1.90 4.91 -2.64
C ASP A 351 -2.38 5.89 -3.73
N GLU A 352 -3.57 5.67 -4.30
CA GLU A 352 -4.19 6.60 -5.26
C GLU A 352 -4.49 7.96 -4.63
N GLN A 353 -5.04 7.99 -3.41
CA GLN A 353 -5.30 9.24 -2.70
C GLN A 353 -4.00 9.99 -2.37
N SER A 354 -2.94 9.28 -1.97
CA SER A 354 -1.60 9.84 -1.74
C SER A 354 -0.95 10.37 -3.02
N ALA A 355 -1.24 9.78 -4.18
CA ALA A 355 -0.76 10.29 -5.46
C ALA A 355 -1.55 11.51 -5.95
N ALA A 356 -2.85 11.56 -5.66
CA ALA A 356 -3.74 12.64 -6.09
C ALA A 356 -3.66 13.90 -5.20
N HIS A 357 -3.19 13.78 -3.96
CA HIS A 357 -3.16 14.86 -2.99
C HIS A 357 -1.76 15.08 -2.44
N ARG A 358 -1.36 16.35 -2.29
CA ARG A 358 -0.09 16.69 -1.64
C ARG A 358 -0.07 16.28 -0.17
N PHE A 359 -1.22 16.33 0.50
CA PHE A 359 -1.37 15.93 1.91
C PHE A 359 -2.57 14.99 2.08
N LEU A 360 -2.32 13.84 2.71
CA LEU A 360 -3.36 12.89 3.10
C LEU A 360 -3.39 12.78 4.63
N VAL A 361 -4.44 13.27 5.26
CA VAL A 361 -4.62 13.24 6.72
C VAL A 361 -5.49 12.03 7.07
N LEU A 362 -4.89 11.02 7.67
CA LEU A 362 -5.53 9.77 8.06
C LEU A 362 -6.01 9.87 9.51
N VAL A 363 -7.32 9.71 9.73
CA VAL A 363 -7.93 9.79 11.07
C VAL A 363 -8.17 8.38 11.58
N VAL A 364 -7.51 8.04 12.67
CA VAL A 364 -7.67 6.74 13.34
C VAL A 364 -8.88 6.78 14.27
N ASP A 365 -9.62 5.67 14.33
CA ASP A 365 -10.78 5.56 15.21
C ASP A 365 -10.34 5.56 16.69
N PRO A 366 -11.20 6.02 17.62
CA PRO A 366 -10.88 6.02 19.05
C PRO A 366 -10.60 4.64 19.64
N VAL A 367 -11.18 3.60 19.04
CA VAL A 367 -11.03 2.20 19.45
C VAL A 367 -10.08 1.50 18.48
N ALA A 368 -9.19 0.67 19.02
CA ALA A 368 -8.25 -0.10 18.23
C ALA A 368 -8.98 -1.04 17.27
N ASN A 369 -8.78 -0.85 15.97
CA ASN A 369 -9.33 -1.70 14.92
C ASN A 369 -8.37 -1.85 13.74
N ALA A 370 -8.78 -2.63 12.73
CA ALA A 370 -7.92 -2.92 11.59
C ALA A 370 -7.67 -1.68 10.71
N TRP A 371 -8.62 -0.75 10.62
CA TRP A 371 -8.42 0.56 9.98
C TRP A 371 -7.30 1.35 10.64
N GLY A 372 -7.30 1.46 11.97
CA GLY A 372 -6.28 2.23 12.70
C GLY A 372 -4.85 1.75 12.41
N LEU A 373 -4.64 0.43 12.47
CA LEU A 373 -3.35 -0.17 12.13
C LEU A 373 -2.94 0.10 10.67
N ARG A 374 -3.89 0.07 9.73
CA ARG A 374 -3.63 0.34 8.31
C ARG A 374 -3.32 1.81 8.05
N ALA A 375 -4.08 2.72 8.66
CA ALA A 375 -3.86 4.15 8.55
C ALA A 375 -2.46 4.54 9.05
N ILE A 376 -2.03 3.96 10.17
CA ILE A 376 -0.70 4.24 10.72
C ILE A 376 0.39 3.58 9.89
N GLY A 377 0.18 2.32 9.47
CA GLY A 377 1.09 1.62 8.56
C GLY A 377 1.31 2.40 7.27
N HIS A 378 0.30 3.09 6.73
CA HIS A 378 0.40 3.88 5.50
C HIS A 378 1.04 5.26 5.70
N ALA A 379 1.10 5.77 6.92
CA ALA A 379 1.50 7.15 7.19
C ALA A 379 3.03 7.34 7.17
N ASP A 380 3.49 8.42 6.54
CA ASP A 380 4.89 8.86 6.63
C ASP A 380 5.20 9.48 8.00
N ARG A 381 4.17 10.07 8.64
CA ARG A 381 4.26 10.69 9.96
C ARG A 381 3.08 10.32 10.85
N VAL A 382 3.34 10.19 12.13
CA VAL A 382 2.34 9.88 13.14
C VAL A 382 2.26 11.03 14.13
N ILE A 383 1.08 11.62 14.28
CA ILE A 383 0.79 12.63 15.28
C ILE A 383 -0.05 11.96 16.37
N LEU A 384 0.56 11.78 17.54
CA LEU A 384 -0.10 11.34 18.76
C LEU A 384 -0.83 12.54 19.35
N VAL A 385 -2.14 12.44 19.56
CA VAL A 385 -2.96 13.55 20.07
C VAL A 385 -3.52 13.17 21.43
N GLY A 386 -3.06 13.84 22.48
CA GLY A 386 -3.50 13.63 23.86
C GLY A 386 -4.22 14.85 24.41
N ASP A 387 -5.13 14.62 25.36
CA ASP A 387 -5.56 15.69 26.26
C ASP A 387 -4.44 15.94 27.27
N ALA A 388 -3.94 17.17 27.40
CA ALA A 388 -2.85 17.49 28.31
C ALA A 388 -3.11 17.06 29.77
N LEU A 389 -4.38 17.04 30.20
CA LEU A 389 -4.79 16.61 31.54
C LEU A 389 -5.18 15.12 31.61
N GLY A 390 -5.39 14.45 30.48
CA GLY A 390 -5.78 13.04 30.39
C GLY A 390 -4.63 12.04 30.53
N ASP A 391 -4.92 10.78 30.86
CA ASP A 391 -3.90 9.74 31.15
C ASP A 391 -2.76 9.69 30.11
N PRO A 392 -1.47 9.87 30.52
CA PRO A 392 -0.32 9.86 29.62
C PRO A 392 0.16 8.44 29.28
N SER A 393 -0.44 7.39 29.83
CA SER A 393 -0.05 6.00 29.56
C SER A 393 -0.27 5.63 28.08
N PRO A 394 0.69 4.97 27.39
CA PRO A 394 0.51 4.59 25.99
C PRO A 394 -0.70 3.69 25.79
N GLY A 395 -1.63 4.10 24.93
CA GLY A 395 -2.85 3.33 24.62
C GLY A 395 -2.60 2.06 23.80
N ALA A 396 -3.60 1.20 23.67
CA ALA A 396 -3.49 -0.08 22.94
C ALA A 396 -3.07 0.08 21.47
N LEU A 397 -3.57 1.12 20.79
CA LEU A 397 -3.13 1.48 19.44
C LEU A 397 -1.65 1.90 19.46
N GLU A 398 -1.23 2.80 20.36
CA GLU A 398 0.17 3.22 20.48
C GLU A 398 1.12 2.04 20.73
N GLN A 399 0.70 1.07 21.55
CA GLN A 399 1.47 -0.14 21.84
C GLN A 399 1.51 -1.12 20.66
N ALA A 400 0.41 -1.31 19.94
CA ALA A 400 0.35 -2.13 18.73
C ALA A 400 1.17 -1.55 17.55
N LEU A 401 1.62 -0.29 17.69
CA LEU A 401 2.46 0.45 16.75
C LEU A 401 3.94 0.48 17.11
N LEU A 402 4.31 -0.07 18.26
CA LEU A 402 5.72 -0.28 18.57
C LEU A 402 6.23 -1.38 17.64
N PRO A 403 7.32 -1.13 16.88
CA PRO A 403 7.88 -2.17 16.02
C PRO A 403 8.17 -3.42 16.86
N ALA A 404 7.94 -4.60 16.28
CA ALA A 404 8.23 -5.88 16.94
C ALA A 404 9.72 -6.00 17.33
N ALA A 405 10.59 -5.22 16.70
CA ALA A 405 11.99 -5.06 17.06
C ALA A 405 12.23 -3.73 17.80
N ALA A 406 12.61 -3.83 19.07
CA ALA A 406 12.94 -2.71 19.97
C ALA A 406 14.19 -1.88 19.56
N GLU A 407 14.78 -2.13 18.39
CA GLU A 407 16.12 -1.65 18.03
C GLU A 407 16.17 -0.20 17.52
N ARG A 408 15.02 0.43 17.20
CA ARG A 408 15.02 1.79 16.60
C ARG A 408 13.86 2.65 17.13
N PRO A 409 14.13 3.78 17.81
CA PRO A 409 13.09 4.74 18.14
C PRO A 409 12.52 5.33 16.84
N ASP A 410 11.20 5.25 16.70
CA ASP A 410 10.46 5.77 15.55
C ASP A 410 10.47 7.30 15.58
N ALA A 411 11.57 7.89 15.08
CA ALA A 411 11.90 9.30 15.15
C ALA A 411 10.97 10.24 14.34
N ARG A 412 9.79 9.77 13.92
CA ARG A 412 8.81 10.54 13.13
C ARG A 412 7.46 10.70 13.85
N ARG A 413 7.45 10.54 15.18
CA ARG A 413 6.28 10.74 16.03
C ARG A 413 6.28 12.15 16.59
N LEU A 414 5.21 12.89 16.32
CA LEU A 414 4.94 14.19 16.92
C LEU A 414 3.90 14.01 18.02
N LEU A 415 4.12 14.58 19.20
CA LEU A 415 3.09 14.67 20.24
C LEU A 415 2.36 16.02 20.13
N VAL A 416 1.05 15.99 20.05
CA VAL A 416 0.18 17.16 20.16
C VAL A 416 -0.63 17.04 21.45
N LEU A 417 -0.43 17.98 22.36
CA LEU A 417 -1.20 18.08 23.59
C LEU A 417 -2.27 19.15 23.43
N LEU A 418 -3.52 18.73 23.51
CA LEU A 418 -4.68 19.60 23.46
C LEU A 418 -4.96 20.19 24.84
N HIS A 419 -5.26 21.47 24.87
CA HIS A 419 -5.64 22.22 26.06
C HIS A 419 -7.07 22.72 25.94
N ALA A 420 -7.76 22.81 27.08
CA ALA A 420 -9.10 23.38 27.15
C ALA A 420 -9.12 24.85 26.67
N SER A 421 -10.27 25.28 26.15
CA SER A 421 -10.51 26.66 25.75
C SER A 421 -10.22 27.61 26.90
N GLY A 422 -9.40 28.64 26.65
CA GLY A 422 -8.99 29.62 27.66
C GLY A 422 -7.81 29.22 28.55
N ALA A 423 -7.18 28.06 28.35
CA ALA A 423 -5.92 27.73 29.00
C ALA A 423 -4.85 28.81 28.71
N ARG A 424 -4.17 29.27 29.77
CA ARG A 424 -3.20 30.38 29.71
C ARG A 424 -1.77 29.93 29.45
N ALA A 425 -1.41 28.72 29.88
CA ALA A 425 -0.06 28.19 29.75
C ALA A 425 -0.09 26.66 29.50
N PRO A 426 0.88 26.12 28.74
CA PRO A 426 1.11 24.68 28.63
C PRO A 426 1.35 24.03 30.00
N THR A 427 0.66 22.93 30.27
CA THR A 427 0.87 22.11 31.48
C THR A 427 0.92 20.63 31.15
N GLY A 428 1.53 19.83 32.04
CA GLY A 428 1.54 18.37 31.94
C GLY A 428 2.55 17.77 30.98
N THR A 429 3.41 18.56 30.31
CA THR A 429 4.33 18.05 29.27
C THR A 429 5.25 16.94 29.76
N ALA A 430 5.86 17.08 30.95
CA ALA A 430 6.86 16.13 31.45
C ALA A 430 6.34 14.68 31.53
N ARG A 431 5.18 14.46 32.16
CA ARG A 431 4.59 13.12 32.29
C ARG A 431 4.27 12.46 30.94
N TRP A 432 4.01 13.27 29.93
CA TRP A 432 3.75 12.77 28.58
C TRP A 432 5.05 12.33 27.90
N LEU A 433 6.14 13.08 28.07
CA LEU A 433 7.46 12.75 27.53
C LEU A 433 8.15 11.61 28.28
N ASP A 434 7.94 11.47 29.59
CA ASP A 434 8.50 10.36 30.37
C ASP A 434 7.98 8.99 29.89
N ALA A 435 6.75 8.96 29.36
CA ALA A 435 6.11 7.76 28.87
C ALA A 435 6.46 7.39 27.42
N ARG A 436 7.13 8.28 26.65
CA ARG A 436 7.33 8.08 25.20
C ARG A 436 8.55 8.81 24.63
N THR A 437 9.14 8.24 23.59
CA THR A 437 10.13 8.93 22.76
C THR A 437 9.44 9.56 21.54
N VAL A 438 9.52 10.88 21.41
CA VAL A 438 8.94 11.65 20.28
C VAL A 438 9.97 12.59 19.68
N GLU A 439 9.82 12.89 18.38
CA GLU A 439 10.68 13.82 17.64
C GLU A 439 10.53 15.25 18.14
N ALA A 440 9.29 15.64 18.45
CA ALA A 440 8.92 16.95 18.94
C ALA A 440 7.58 16.85 19.67
N HIS A 441 7.22 17.93 20.36
CA HIS A 441 5.88 18.09 20.93
C HIS A 441 5.35 19.51 20.68
N LEU A 442 4.03 19.64 20.56
CA LEU A 442 3.32 20.91 20.38
C LEU A 442 2.12 20.96 21.32
N HIS A 443 1.77 22.19 21.71
CA HIS A 443 0.62 22.47 22.56
C HIS A 443 -0.39 23.27 21.75
N LEU A 444 -1.61 22.77 21.64
CA LEU A 444 -2.66 23.38 20.83
C LEU A 444 -3.92 23.60 21.66
N ARG A 445 -4.67 24.65 21.33
CA ARG A 445 -6.08 24.78 21.73
C ARG A 445 -6.95 24.71 20.49
N LEU A 446 -7.97 23.86 20.52
CA LEU A 446 -8.83 23.64 19.34
C LEU A 446 -9.73 24.86 19.03
N ASP A 447 -9.97 25.75 19.99
CA ASP A 447 -10.72 26.99 19.79
C ASP A 447 -9.92 28.10 19.11
N ARG A 448 -8.62 27.89 18.85
CA ARG A 448 -7.74 28.86 18.18
C ARG A 448 -7.16 28.29 16.90
N ASP A 449 -7.65 28.78 15.76
CA ASP A 449 -7.12 28.41 14.46
C ASP A 449 -5.62 28.76 14.32
N ASP A 450 -5.14 29.84 14.97
CA ASP A 450 -3.71 30.22 15.02
C ASP A 450 -2.81 29.10 15.55
N ASP A 451 -3.29 28.31 16.51
CA ASP A 451 -2.49 27.25 17.14
C ASP A 451 -2.34 26.09 16.13
N VAL A 452 -3.41 25.71 15.42
CA VAL A 452 -3.37 24.66 14.38
C VAL A 452 -2.60 25.14 13.14
N ASP A 453 -2.65 26.43 12.82
CA ASP A 453 -1.87 27.04 11.75
C ASP A 453 -0.35 26.97 11.99
N ARG A 454 0.13 26.64 13.19
CA ARG A 454 1.54 26.34 13.44
C ARG A 454 1.94 24.92 13.04
N LEU A 455 0.97 24.00 12.98
CA LEU A 455 1.20 22.62 12.56
C LEU A 455 1.41 22.55 11.05
N ALA A 456 0.59 23.23 10.26
CA ALA A 456 0.62 23.13 8.79
C ALA A 456 1.96 23.55 8.14
N PRO A 457 2.62 24.68 8.50
CA PRO A 457 3.93 25.04 7.95
C PRO A 457 5.01 24.03 8.30
N ARG A 458 4.97 23.45 9.51
CA ARG A 458 5.90 22.38 9.91
C ARG A 458 5.68 21.17 9.01
N GLU A 459 4.45 20.68 8.89
CA GLU A 459 4.15 19.51 8.05
C GLU A 459 4.42 19.77 6.55
N ALA A 460 4.11 20.97 6.05
CA ALA A 460 4.41 21.39 4.69
C ALA A 460 5.92 21.48 4.42
N ALA A 461 6.72 21.92 5.39
CA ALA A 461 8.18 21.90 5.31
C ALA A 461 8.72 20.45 5.24
N HIS A 462 8.12 19.53 6.00
CA HIS A 462 8.47 18.10 5.88
C HIS A 462 8.08 17.54 4.51
N ALA A 463 6.99 18.01 3.89
CA ALA A 463 6.64 17.69 2.51
C ALA A 463 7.64 18.27 1.47
N ALA A 464 8.36 19.35 1.79
CA ALA A 464 9.22 20.08 0.87
C ALA A 464 10.74 19.83 1.03
N VAL A 465 11.21 19.36 2.19
CA VAL A 465 12.66 19.26 2.52
C VAL A 465 12.98 17.90 3.17
N PRO A 466 14.15 17.29 2.89
CA PRO A 466 14.59 16.07 3.56
C PRO A 466 14.95 16.34 5.01
N THR A 467 14.62 15.38 5.87
CA THR A 467 14.70 15.42 7.33
C THR A 467 16.12 15.44 7.92
N SER A 468 17.18 15.45 7.10
CA SER A 468 18.57 15.48 7.58
C SER A 468 19.08 16.88 7.99
N ALA A 469 18.32 17.96 7.75
CA ALA A 469 18.73 19.32 8.09
C ALA A 469 18.43 19.75 9.55
N TRP A 470 17.74 18.93 10.34
CA TRP A 470 17.28 19.30 11.69
C TRP A 470 17.95 18.45 12.76
N CYS A 471 19.27 18.55 12.88
CA CYS A 471 19.97 18.15 14.10
C CYS A 471 20.43 19.41 14.85
N GLY A 472 19.79 19.68 15.98
CA GLY A 472 20.33 20.49 17.07
C GLY A 472 20.52 21.98 16.81
N ARG A 473 19.44 22.77 16.87
CA ARG A 473 19.43 24.15 17.41
C ARG A 473 18.01 24.70 17.40
N CYS A 474 17.32 24.55 18.53
CA CYS A 474 16.30 25.45 19.10
C CYS A 474 15.72 24.71 20.32
N MET A 475 16.52 24.69 21.40
CA MET A 475 15.98 24.70 22.77
C MET A 475 15.59 26.13 23.11
#